data_AF-A0A9X1GJY7-F1
#
_entry.id   AF-A0A9X1GJY7-F1
#
_cell.length_a   1.000
_cell.length_b   1.000
_cell.length_c   1.000
_cell.angle_alpha   90.00
_cell.angle_beta   90.00
_cell.angle_gamma   90.00
#
_symmetry.space_group_name_H-M   'P 1'
#
loop_
_entity.id
_entity.type
_entity.pdbx_description
1 polymer ?
#
loop_
_entity_poly.entity_id
_entity_poly.type
_entity_poly.pdbx_seq_one_letter_code
_entity_poly.pdbx_strand_id
1 'polypeptide(L)' 'MTLIELRTKGYQALVKELGQIDTIRFLQEMGWGFGDYTKERQESLKNVTRAEFWQDIEEIRKEKM' A
#
# COMPACT_ATOMS: atom_id res chain seq x y z
N MET A 1 -16.71 1.29 -1.66
CA MET A 1 -16.04 1.87 -0.47
C MET A 1 -15.06 2.92 -0.97
N THR A 2 -15.23 4.17 -0.57
CA THR A 2 -14.29 5.25 -0.90
C THR A 2 -13.03 5.16 -0.05
N LEU A 3 -11.96 5.90 -0.40
CA LEU A 3 -10.75 5.96 0.42
C LEU A 3 -11.02 6.49 1.84
N ILE A 4 -11.97 7.42 1.95
CA ILE A 4 -12.39 8.00 3.24
C ILE A 4 -13.11 6.95 4.08
N GLU A 5 -14.03 6.19 3.47
CA GLU A 5 -14.75 5.11 4.15
C GLU A 5 -13.79 3.99 4.61
N LEU A 6 -12.81 3.64 3.77
CA LEU A 6 -11.79 2.64 4.10
C LEU A 6 -10.94 3.10 5.29
N ARG A 7 -10.44 4.33 5.28
CA ARG A 7 -9.66 4.88 6.39
C ARG A 7 -10.47 4.94 7.68
N THR A 8 -11.72 5.38 7.60
CA THR A 8 -12.62 5.45 8.76
C THR A 8 -12.83 4.07 9.38
N LYS A 9 -13.11 3.05 8.58
CA LYS A 9 -13.24 1.67 9.06
C LYS A 9 -11.95 1.14 9.67
N GLY A 10 -10.80 1.48 9.09
CA GLY A 10 -9.49 1.11 9.63
C GLY A 10 -9.25 1.69 11.03
N TYR A 11 -9.52 2.98 11.23
CA TYR A 11 -9.40 3.60 12.55
C TYR A 11 -10.38 3.02 13.57
N GLN A 12 -11.62 2.74 13.15
CA GLN A 12 -12.61 2.11 14.03
C GLN A 12 -12.17 0.71 14.47
N ALA A 13 -11.59 -0.09 13.57
CA ALA A 13 -11.06 -1.41 13.91
C ALA A 13 -9.90 -1.31 14.90
N LEU A 14 -8.95 -0.38 14.69
CA LEU A 14 -7.84 -0.18 15.62
C LEU A 14 -8.32 0.24 17.01
N VAL A 15 -9.22 1.23 17.09
CA VAL A 15 -9.77 1.70 18.37
C VAL A 15 -10.55 0.61 19.09
N LYS A 16 -11.27 -0.23 18.34
CA LYS A 16 -12.02 -1.35 18.92
C LYS A 16 -11.11 -2.37 19.60
N GLU A 17 -9.99 -2.72 18.98
CA GLU A 17 -9.09 -3.78 19.48
C GLU A 17 -8.05 -3.27 20.48
N LEU A 18 -7.53 -2.05 20.28
CA LEU A 18 -6.43 -1.50 21.08
C LEU A 18 -6.91 -0.46 22.10
N GLY A 19 -8.10 0.11 21.93
CA GLY A 19 -8.50 1.32 22.65
C GLY A 19 -7.84 2.58 22.08
N GLN A 20 -8.32 3.74 22.52
CA GLN A 20 -7.96 5.04 21.93
C GLN A 20 -6.48 5.39 22.14
N ILE A 21 -5.96 5.18 23.36
CA ILE A 21 -4.58 5.56 23.72
C ILE A 21 -3.57 4.73 22.93
N ASP A 22 -3.73 3.41 22.91
CA ASP A 22 -2.78 2.54 22.23
C ASP A 22 -2.91 2.62 20.71
N THR A 23 -4.09 2.98 20.18
CA THR A 23 -4.23 3.34 18.76
C THR A 23 -3.40 4.57 18.39
N ILE A 24 -3.44 5.63 19.21
CA ILE A 24 -2.65 6.84 18.95
C ILE A 24 -1.15 6.51 18.99
N ARG A 25 -0.70 5.74 19.99
CA ARG A 25 0.70 5.30 20.11
C ARG A 25 1.13 4.47 18.90
N PHE A 26 0.32 3.48 18.51
CA PHE A 26 0.56 2.66 17.33
C PHE A 26 0.73 3.51 16.07
N LEU A 27 -0.17 4.47 15.84
CA LEU A 27 -0.08 5.36 14.67
C LEU A 27 1.16 6.26 14.71
N GLN A 28 1.59 6.70 15.90
CA GLN A 28 2.82 7.49 16.06
C GLN A 28 4.08 6.66 15.79
N GLU A 29 4.12 5.40 16.23
CA GLU A 29 5.25 4.48 16.01
C GLU A 29 5.41 4.10 14.53
N MET A 30 4.31 3.96 13.80
CA MET A 30 4.35 3.74 12.36
C MET A 30 4.99 4.91 11.59
N GLY A 31 5.14 6.06 12.25
CA GLY A 31 5.81 7.24 11.72
C GLY A 31 5.13 7.83 10.50
N TRP A 32 5.75 8.88 9.97
CA TRP A 32 5.49 9.30 8.60
C TRP A 32 6.28 8.31 7.75
N GLY A 33 5.60 7.57 6.87
CA GLY A 33 6.28 6.68 5.93
C GLY A 33 7.49 7.40 5.33
N PHE A 34 8.66 6.78 5.41
CA PHE A 34 9.87 7.38 4.86
C PHE A 34 9.85 7.28 3.34
N GLY A 35 10.47 8.26 2.68
CA GLY A 35 10.59 8.28 1.22
C GLY A 35 9.51 9.10 0.52
N ASP A 36 9.65 9.19 -0.80
CA ASP A 36 8.71 9.87 -1.68
C ASP A 36 8.20 8.84 -2.67
N TYR A 37 7.16 8.10 -2.26
CA TYR A 37 6.59 7.04 -3.10
C TYR A 37 6.19 7.55 -4.49
N THR A 38 5.84 8.84 -4.62
CA THR A 38 5.51 9.41 -5.93
C THR A 38 6.75 9.45 -6.82
N LYS A 39 7.88 9.96 -6.31
CA LYS A 39 9.16 9.95 -7.03
C LYS A 39 9.70 8.54 -7.25
N GLU A 40 9.70 7.70 -6.22
CA GLU A 40 10.21 6.33 -6.28
C GLU A 40 9.43 5.49 -7.28
N ARG A 41 8.10 5.61 -7.29
CA ARG A 41 7.24 4.96 -8.28
C ARG A 41 7.53 5.48 -9.69
N GLN A 42 7.69 6.80 -9.85
CA GLN A 42 8.00 7.38 -11.15
C GLN A 42 9.33 6.86 -11.68
N GLU A 43 10.37 6.76 -10.85
CA GLU A 43 11.67 6.24 -11.27
C GLU A 43 11.59 4.73 -11.59
N SER A 44 10.98 3.94 -10.70
CA SER A 44 10.88 2.48 -10.86
C SER A 44 10.09 2.08 -12.11
N LEU A 45 9.06 2.85 -12.47
CA LEU A 45 8.19 2.55 -13.62
C LEU A 45 8.53 3.37 -14.87
N LYS A 46 9.59 4.19 -14.84
CA LYS A 46 9.93 5.14 -15.91
C LYS A 46 10.02 4.50 -17.29
N ASN A 47 10.54 3.28 -17.33
CA ASN A 47 10.80 2.55 -18.57
C ASN A 47 9.86 1.36 -18.76
N VAL A 48 8.89 1.15 -17.86
CA VAL A 48 7.98 0.01 -17.97
C VAL A 48 6.89 0.34 -18.99
N THR A 49 6.93 -0.34 -20.12
CA THR A 49 5.88 -0.24 -21.12
C THR A 49 4.73 -1.18 -20.79
N ARG A 50 3.54 -0.85 -21.34
CA ARG A 50 2.38 -1.76 -21.24
C ARG A 50 2.67 -3.13 -21.84
N ALA A 51 3.48 -3.19 -22.90
CA ALA A 51 3.81 -4.44 -23.58
C ALA A 51 4.67 -5.35 -22.69
N GLU A 52 5.74 -4.80 -22.10
CA GLU A 52 6.61 -5.53 -21.15
C GLU A 52 5.81 -6.01 -19.95
N PHE A 53 4.95 -5.16 -19.37
CA PHE A 53 4.10 -5.57 -18.26
C PHE A 53 3.22 -6.80 -18.59
N TRP A 54 2.67 -6.88 -19.80
CA TRP A 54 1.88 -8.05 -20.20
C TRP A 54 2.72 -9.30 -20.41
N GLN A 55 3.96 -9.15 -20.88
CA GLN A 55 4.89 -10.26 -21.02
C GLN A 55 5.26 -10.83 -19.65
N ASP A 56 5.58 -9.98 -18.68
CA ASP A 56 5.90 -10.38 -17.30
C ASP A 56 4.76 -11.20 -16.67
N ILE A 57 3.51 -10.78 -16.87
CA ILE A 57 2.34 -11.49 -16.35
C ILE A 57 2.19 -12.88 -16.98
N GLU A 58 2.44 -13.01 -18.28
CA GLU A 58 2.37 -14.29 -18.98
C GLU A 58 3.50 -15.24 -18.54
N GLU A 59 4.71 -14.73 -18.30
CA GLU A 59 5.82 -15.53 -17.77
C GLU A 59 5.52 -16.06 -16.36
N ILE A 60 5.06 -15.19 -15.44
CA ILE A 60 4.67 -15.58 -14.08
C ILE A 60 3.59 -16.66 -14.08
N ARG A 61 2.65 -16.62 -15.04
CA ARG A 61 1.60 -17.63 -15.18
C ARG A 61 2.16 -18.97 -15.65
N LYS A 62 3.13 -18.96 -16.57
CA LYS A 62 3.78 -20.18 -17.09
C LYS A 62 4.64 -20.86 -16.04
N GLU A 63 5.36 -20.10 -15.22
CA GLU A 63 6.19 -20.65 -14.13
C GLU A 63 5.38 -21.33 -13.03
N LYS A 64 4.09 -21.02 -12.93
CA LYS A 64 3.16 -21.62 -11.95
C LYS A 64 2.43 -22.86 -12.47
N MET A 65 2.60 -23.22 -13.75
CA MET A 65 2.03 -24.42 -14.37
C MET A 65 3.06 -25.54 -14.45
#